data_AF-A0A374WBS0-F1
#
_entry.id   AF-A0A374WBS0-F1
#
_cell.length_a   1.000
_cell.length_b   1.000
_cell.length_c   1.000
_cell.angle_alpha   90.00
_cell.angle_beta   90.00
_cell.angle_gamma   90.00
#
_symmetry.space_group_name_H-M   'P 1'
#
loop_
_entity.id
_entity.type
_entity.pdbx_description
1 polymer ?
#
loop_
_entity_poly.entity_id
_entity_poly.type
_entity_poly.pdbx_seq_one_letter_code
_entity_poly.pdbx_strand_id
1 'polypeptide(L)'
;MDQQERDKILTASRNLELREITPEPWFDPYSDMTTEEKSKLIIELMSSQKSDRERIDSLMDKLDRMTESQLAANEASTLLRGQLSELMNLLKDKEDAYCLLQSEKEALAEQLKVNRKT
;
A
#
# COMPACT_ATOMS: atom_id res chain seq x y z
N MET A 1 13.51 -2.71 36.84
CA MET A 1 12.58 -3.77 37.25
C MET A 1 12.07 -3.42 38.62
N ASP A 2 10.81 -3.05 38.68
CA ASP A 2 10.14 -2.61 39.90
C ASP A 2 9.87 -3.80 40.84
N GLN A 3 9.68 -3.55 42.14
CA GLN A 3 9.42 -4.61 43.11
C GLN A 3 8.13 -5.36 42.79
N GLN A 4 7.10 -4.66 42.34
CA GLN A 4 5.84 -5.24 41.90
C GLN A 4 6.02 -6.22 40.72
N GLU A 5 6.94 -5.92 39.82
CA GLU A 5 7.24 -6.74 38.65
C GLU A 5 7.96 -8.03 39.06
N ARG A 6 8.90 -7.94 40.02
CA ARG A 6 9.57 -9.11 40.62
C ARG A 6 8.58 -10.03 41.32
N ASP A 7 7.66 -9.47 42.11
CA ASP A 7 6.67 -10.25 42.85
C ASP A 7 5.68 -10.97 41.92
N LYS A 8 5.28 -10.33 40.81
CA LYS A 8 4.47 -10.97 39.76
C LYS A 8 5.18 -12.16 39.13
N ILE A 9 6.46 -12.03 38.78
CA ILE A 9 7.26 -13.11 38.18
C ILE A 9 7.40 -14.27 39.15
N LEU A 10 7.74 -14.00 40.41
CA LEU A 10 7.87 -15.05 41.44
C LEU A 10 6.54 -15.76 41.70
N THR A 11 5.43 -15.03 41.69
CA THR A 11 4.08 -15.61 41.85
C THR A 11 3.71 -16.47 40.65
N ALA A 12 3.98 -16.02 39.43
CA ALA A 12 3.74 -16.79 38.21
C ALA A 12 4.59 -18.08 38.18
N SER A 13 5.85 -18.01 38.57
CA SER A 13 6.74 -19.18 38.67
C SER A 13 6.20 -20.22 39.64
N ARG A 14 5.76 -19.80 40.83
CA ARG A 14 5.14 -20.71 41.81
C ARG A 14 3.85 -21.33 41.30
N ASN A 15 3.02 -20.55 40.61
CA ASN A 15 1.77 -21.07 40.01
C ASN A 15 2.06 -22.11 38.91
N LEU A 16 3.15 -21.94 38.15
CA LEU A 16 3.57 -22.92 37.15
C LEU A 16 4.05 -24.22 37.80
N GLU A 17 4.92 -24.13 38.82
CA GLU A 17 5.36 -25.29 39.59
C GLU A 17 4.17 -26.06 40.20
N LEU A 18 3.18 -25.34 40.74
CA LEU A 18 1.96 -25.93 41.28
C LEU A 18 1.14 -26.66 40.21
N ARG A 19 1.04 -26.11 39.01
CA ARG A 19 0.33 -26.72 37.88
C ARG A 19 1.05 -27.95 37.33
N GLU A 20 2.38 -28.00 37.43
CA GLU A 20 3.15 -29.19 37.07
C GLU A 20 2.98 -30.32 38.09
N ILE A 21 2.97 -29.98 39.39
CA ILE A 21 2.78 -30.95 40.47
C ILE A 21 1.33 -31.45 40.54
N THR A 22 0.37 -30.55 40.31
CA THR A 22 -1.07 -30.84 40.32
C THR A 22 -1.68 -30.33 39.02
N PRO A 23 -1.56 -31.10 37.92
CA PRO A 23 -2.18 -30.71 36.67
C PRO A 23 -3.69 -30.70 36.84
N GLU A 24 -4.33 -29.62 36.40
CA GLU A 24 -5.78 -29.59 36.32
C GLU A 24 -6.25 -30.70 35.36
N PRO A 25 -7.29 -31.47 35.72
CA PRO A 25 -7.87 -32.44 34.82
C PRO A 25 -8.30 -31.76 33.52
N TRP A 26 -7.91 -32.34 32.37
CA TRP A 26 -8.43 -31.87 31.10
C TRP A 26 -9.93 -32.15 31.02
N PHE A 27 -10.73 -31.11 30.80
CA PHE A 27 -12.16 -31.22 30.57
C PHE A 27 -12.42 -31.19 29.07
N ASP A 28 -13.06 -32.23 28.53
CA ASP A 28 -13.55 -32.22 27.14
C ASP A 28 -14.72 -31.22 27.06
N PRO A 29 -14.56 -30.08 26.35
CA PRO A 29 -15.64 -29.11 26.20
C PRO A 29 -16.84 -29.66 25.44
N TYR A 30 -16.68 -30.80 24.76
CA TYR A 30 -17.71 -31.49 23.99
C TYR A 30 -18.09 -32.83 24.62
N SER A 31 -17.87 -33.00 25.93
CA SER A 31 -18.19 -34.25 26.65
C SER A 31 -19.68 -34.61 26.62
N ASP A 32 -20.55 -33.62 26.43
CA ASP A 32 -21.99 -33.75 26.28
C ASP A 32 -22.42 -34.21 24.88
N MET A 33 -21.54 -34.13 23.88
CA MET A 33 -21.83 -34.51 22.49
C MET A 33 -21.51 -35.97 22.20
N THR A 34 -22.38 -36.60 21.43
CA THR A 34 -22.15 -37.92 20.84
C THR A 34 -21.08 -37.87 19.75
N THR A 35 -20.48 -39.03 19.44
CA THR A 35 -19.50 -39.15 18.34
C THR A 35 -20.07 -38.64 17.02
N GLU A 36 -21.35 -38.89 16.74
CA GLU A 36 -21.97 -38.44 15.49
C GLU A 36 -22.15 -36.92 15.42
N GLU A 37 -22.53 -36.28 16.52
CA GLU A 37 -22.62 -34.81 16.59
C GLU A 37 -21.24 -34.18 16.43
N LYS A 38 -20.20 -34.76 17.05
CA LYS A 38 -18.80 -34.32 16.85
C LYS A 38 -18.39 -34.45 15.39
N SER A 39 -18.72 -35.57 14.72
CA SER A 39 -18.43 -35.76 13.31
C SER A 39 -19.16 -34.75 12.41
N LYS A 40 -20.44 -34.46 12.68
CA LYS A 40 -21.21 -33.44 11.93
C LYS A 40 -20.61 -32.05 12.10
N LEU A 41 -20.21 -31.68 13.32
CA LEU A 41 -19.55 -30.41 13.59
C LEU A 41 -18.23 -30.26 12.82
N ILE A 42 -17.43 -31.32 12.74
CA ILE A 42 -16.18 -31.32 11.96
C ILE A 42 -16.47 -31.14 10.46
N ILE A 43 -17.49 -31.82 9.91
CA ILE A 43 -17.88 -31.67 8.50
C ILE A 43 -18.30 -30.24 8.20
N GLU A 44 -19.11 -29.63 9.06
CA GLU A 44 -19.54 -28.24 8.91
C GLU A 44 -18.36 -27.28 8.97
N LEU A 45 -17.44 -27.47 9.92
CA LEU A 45 -16.22 -26.67 10.02
C LEU A 45 -15.37 -26.77 8.75
N MET A 46 -15.18 -27.98 8.21
CA MET A 46 -14.44 -28.17 6.96
C MET A 46 -15.12 -27.50 5.76
N SER A 47 -16.46 -27.55 5.70
CA SER A 47 -17.25 -26.88 4.67
C SER A 47 -17.08 -25.36 4.74
N SER A 48 -17.21 -24.77 5.93
CA SER A 48 -16.99 -23.34 6.16
C SER A 48 -15.57 -22.93 5.78
N GLN A 49 -14.56 -23.69 6.23
CA GLN A 49 -13.16 -23.41 5.91
C GLN A 49 -12.87 -23.47 4.41
N LYS A 50 -13.51 -24.39 3.69
CA LYS A 50 -13.38 -24.48 2.24
C LYS A 50 -13.96 -23.23 1.56
N SER A 51 -15.18 -22.83 1.94
CA SER A 51 -15.82 -21.62 1.44
C SER A 51 -14.98 -20.36 1.73
N ASP A 52 -14.40 -20.27 2.92
CA ASP A 52 -13.57 -19.14 3.31
C ASP A 52 -12.27 -19.09 2.49
N ARG A 53 -11.64 -20.24 2.22
CA ARG A 53 -10.46 -20.30 1.34
C ARG A 53 -10.78 -19.84 -0.08
N GLU A 54 -11.86 -20.35 -0.67
CA GLU A 54 -12.30 -19.94 -2.01
C GLU A 54 -12.58 -18.43 -2.08
N ARG A 55 -13.17 -17.87 -1.02
CA ARG A 55 -13.38 -16.42 -0.91
C ARG A 55 -12.07 -15.64 -0.80
N ILE A 56 -11.13 -16.11 0.01
CA ILE A 56 -9.81 -15.48 0.17
C ILE A 56 -9.06 -15.50 -1.17
N ASP A 57 -9.02 -16.64 -1.86
CA ASP A 57 -8.37 -16.78 -3.17
C ASP A 57 -8.98 -15.81 -4.19
N SER A 58 -10.31 -15.70 -4.23
CA SER A 58 -11.00 -14.74 -5.11
C SER A 58 -10.68 -13.28 -4.78
N LEU A 59 -10.48 -12.95 -3.50
CA LEU A 59 -10.09 -11.60 -3.08
C LEU A 59 -8.63 -11.30 -3.42
N MET A 60 -7.74 -12.28 -3.27
CA MET A 60 -6.34 -12.17 -3.68
C MET A 60 -6.22 -11.94 -5.19
N ASP A 61 -6.93 -12.71 -6.01
CA ASP A 61 -6.97 -12.50 -7.46
C ASP A 61 -7.43 -11.10 -7.85
N LYS A 62 -8.41 -10.53 -7.12
CA LYS A 62 -8.89 -9.16 -7.35
C LYS A 62 -7.83 -8.14 -6.96
N LEU A 63 -7.14 -8.35 -5.84
CA LEU A 63 -6.06 -7.47 -5.39
C LEU A 63 -4.89 -7.47 -6.37
N ASP A 64 -4.52 -8.63 -6.91
CA ASP A 64 -3.45 -8.74 -7.91
C ASP A 64 -3.80 -7.92 -9.16
N ARG A 65 -5.02 -8.09 -9.70
CA ARG A 65 -5.50 -7.30 -10.85
C ARG A 65 -5.54 -5.80 -10.57
N MET A 66 -6.00 -5.40 -9.38
CA MET A 66 -6.00 -3.99 -8.98
C MET A 66 -4.58 -3.44 -8.89
N THR A 67 -3.64 -4.23 -8.36
CA THR A 67 -2.23 -3.85 -8.23
C THR A 67 -1.58 -3.69 -9.61
N GLU A 68 -1.79 -4.64 -10.52
CA GLU A 68 -1.33 -4.56 -11.91
C GLU A 68 -1.89 -3.30 -12.61
N SER A 69 -3.19 -3.06 -12.47
CA SER A 69 -3.82 -1.86 -13.04
C SER A 69 -3.24 -0.57 -12.46
N GLN A 70 -2.94 -0.54 -11.16
CA GLN A 70 -2.36 0.62 -10.50
C GLN A 70 -0.91 0.87 -10.93
N LEU A 71 -0.12 -0.20 -11.12
CA LEU A 71 1.23 -0.11 -11.66
C LEU A 71 1.22 0.46 -13.08
N ALA A 72 0.39 -0.08 -13.97
CA ALA A 72 0.25 0.41 -15.33
C ALA A 72 -0.19 1.89 -15.37
N ALA A 73 -1.14 2.29 -14.52
CA ALA A 73 -1.57 3.69 -14.41
C ALA A 73 -0.44 4.59 -13.91
N ASN A 74 0.39 4.12 -12.97
CA ASN A 74 1.52 4.89 -12.47
C ASN A 74 2.62 5.06 -13.52
N GLU A 75 2.94 4.00 -14.29
CA GLU A 75 3.87 4.07 -15.42
C GLU A 75 3.39 5.05 -16.51
N ALA A 76 2.10 5.02 -16.85
CA ALA A 76 1.53 6.02 -17.77
C ALA A 76 1.66 7.44 -17.21
N SER A 77 1.43 7.61 -15.90
CA SER A 77 1.54 8.90 -15.23
C SER A 77 2.98 9.43 -15.19
N THR A 78 3.98 8.57 -14.96
CA THR A 78 5.40 8.96 -14.99
C THR A 78 5.84 9.37 -16.39
N LEU A 79 5.41 8.64 -17.42
CA LEU A 79 5.69 8.99 -18.81
C LEU A 79 5.08 10.35 -19.18
N LEU A 80 3.81 10.57 -18.85
CA LEU A 80 3.12 11.85 -19.10
C LEU A 80 3.80 13.02 -18.38
N ARG A 81 4.26 12.82 -17.13
CA ARG A 81 5.06 13.82 -16.41
C ARG A 81 6.36 14.16 -17.14
N GLY A 82 7.05 13.16 -17.69
CA GLY A 82 8.24 13.36 -18.51
C GLY A 82 7.95 14.21 -19.74
N GLN A 83 6.93 13.83 -20.51
CA GLN A 83 6.50 14.56 -21.71
C GLN A 83 6.08 16.02 -21.41
N LEU A 84 5.37 16.25 -20.30
CA LEU A 84 5.00 17.60 -19.86
C LEU A 84 6.24 18.45 -19.54
N SER A 85 7.24 17.88 -18.88
CA SER A 85 8.50 18.56 -18.59
C SER A 85 9.24 18.97 -19.87
N GLU A 86 9.34 18.06 -20.84
CA GLU A 86 9.96 18.33 -22.14
C GLU A 86 9.23 19.44 -22.90
N LEU A 87 7.89 19.39 -22.95
CA LEU A 87 7.08 20.43 -23.59
C LEU A 87 7.24 21.79 -22.90
N MET A 88 7.33 21.81 -21.57
CA MET A 88 7.52 23.04 -20.81
C MET A 88 8.89 23.68 -21.09
N ASN A 89 9.95 22.86 -21.21
CA ASN A 89 11.27 23.34 -21.60
C ASN A 89 11.26 23.90 -23.03
N LEU A 90 10.65 23.18 -23.98
CA LEU A 90 10.55 23.65 -25.36
C LEU A 90 9.76 24.97 -25.46
N LEU A 91 8.68 25.10 -24.68
CA LEU A 91 7.90 26.34 -24.64
C LEU A 91 8.76 27.51 -24.15
N LYS A 92 9.52 27.30 -23.08
CA LYS A 92 10.44 28.29 -22.54
C LYS A 92 11.50 28.71 -23.56
N ASP A 93 12.14 27.76 -24.24
CA ASP A 93 13.14 28.04 -25.28
C ASP A 93 12.53 28.89 -26.42
N LYS A 94 11.27 28.61 -26.79
CA LYS A 94 10.54 29.37 -27.81
C LYS A 94 10.20 30.79 -27.34
N GLU A 95 9.82 30.96 -26.07
CA GLU A 95 9.57 32.28 -25.47
C GLU A 95 10.84 33.13 -25.42
N ASP A 96 11.98 32.53 -25.03
CA ASP A 96 13.28 33.20 -25.01
C ASP A 96 13.71 33.64 -26.43
N ALA A 97 13.57 32.75 -27.42
CA ALA A 97 13.84 33.08 -28.82
C ALA A 97 12.92 34.19 -29.37
N TYR A 98 11.64 34.18 -28.97
CA TYR A 98 10.69 35.22 -29.36
C TYR A 98 11.08 36.58 -28.79
N CYS A 99 11.50 36.65 -27.52
CA CYS A 99 11.99 37.87 -26.90
C CYS A 99 13.21 38.45 -27.65
N LEU A 100 14.15 37.59 -28.04
CA LEU A 100 15.33 38.01 -28.82
C LEU A 100 14.93 38.58 -30.18
N LEU A 101 14.10 37.87 -30.95
CA LEU A 101 13.63 38.32 -32.26
C LEU A 101 12.84 39.64 -32.18
N GLN A 102 12.05 39.81 -31.12
CA GLN A 102 11.30 41.04 -30.89
C GLN A 102 12.24 42.23 -30.64
N SER A 103 13.30 42.02 -29.83
CA SER A 103 14.32 43.05 -29.58
C SER A 103 15.09 43.43 -30.85
N GLU A 104 15.42 42.46 -31.70
CA GLU A 104 16.12 42.68 -32.97
C GLU A 104 15.24 43.44 -33.97
N LYS A 105 13.96 43.07 -34.07
CA LYS A 105 12.96 43.77 -34.89
C LYS A 105 12.83 45.24 -34.48
N GLU A 106 12.79 45.52 -33.18
CA GLU A 106 12.72 46.89 -32.66
C GLU A 106 13.99 47.68 -32.98
N ALA A 107 15.17 47.09 -32.80
CA ALA A 107 16.44 47.71 -33.15
C ALA A 107 16.54 48.06 -34.65
N LEU A 108 16.12 47.14 -35.53
CA LEU A 108 16.07 47.38 -36.98
C LEU A 108 15.07 48.47 -37.35
N ALA A 109 13.90 48.50 -36.69
CA ALA A 109 12.91 49.55 -36.91
C ALA A 109 13.44 50.95 -36.55
N GLU A 110 14.21 51.07 -35.47
CA GLU A 110 14.87 52.33 -35.10
C GLU A 110 15.98 52.72 -36.09
N GLN A 111 16.83 51.79 -36.53
CA GLN A 111 17.84 52.05 -37.56
C GLN A 111 17.22 52.58 -38.86
N LEU A 112 16.12 51.99 -39.31
CA LEU A 112 15.40 52.44 -40.50
C LEU A 112 14.78 53.84 -40.32
N LYS A 113 14.31 54.19 -39.11
CA LYS A 113 13.82 55.55 -38.83
C LYS A 113 14.94 56.59 -38.89
N VAL A 114 16.13 56.26 -38.39
CA VAL A 114 17.30 57.15 -38.44
C VAL A 114 17.76 57.35 -39.88
N ASN A 115 17.94 56.27 -40.64
CA ASN A 115 18.39 56.34 -42.05
C ASN A 115 17.43 57.09 -42.99
N ARG A 116 16.13 57.20 -42.65
CA ARG A 116 15.16 58.00 -43.42
C ARG A 116 15.19 59.49 -43.09
N LYS A 117 15.86 59.90 -42.01
CA LYS A 117 15.95 61.29 -41.55
C LYS A 117 17.25 62.00 -41.96
N THR A 118 18.28 61.22 -42.31
CA THR A 118 19.51 61.65 -42.99
C THR A 118 19.35 61.58 -44.50
#